data_AF-A0A6G9SHB8-F1
#
_entry.id   AF-A0A6G9SHB8-F1
#
_cell.length_a   1.000
_cell.length_b   1.000
_cell.length_c   1.000
_cell.angle_alpha   90.00
_cell.angle_beta   90.00
_cell.angle_gamma   90.00
#
_symmetry.space_group_name_H-M   'P 1'
#
loop_
_entity.id
_entity.type
_entity.pdbx_description
1 polymer ?
#
loop_
_entity_poly.entity_id
_entity_poly.type
_entity_poly.pdbx_seq_one_letter_code
_entity_poly.pdbx_strand_id
1 'polypeptide(L)'
;MNAETEKLLGTLEILASNSFVWETINQGDLNLWSLMIAQRFVTLTDIELAFEHWQNIEEWGTPTNQKEYGEYAPTRSERKNNNWNQNIAAECREYYQKIQHILTNNCQNLQAYSLSIPKSNHQNFEWGHPDFSVSILVAETRDNNWLCLAPTVPDQVSYNRRKTNPPTTQIVCEASATLADDSLITEVQSCLDHLTPITIYGYYHGGYNYTYKHHLVGAYAKTKISAIELALQAAAMVMIEKPTVEYASDAYNSRKLSQFMNQCLSDRTLYTISFWDIGYTYEVGQTPTGDWIGVRSTSEFEYNP
;
A
#
# COMPACT_ATOMS: atom_id res chain seq x y z
N MET A 1 -0.14 -23.40 -18.25
CA MET A 1 0.67 -23.87 -17.11
C MET A 1 1.49 -25.11 -17.50
N ASN A 2 2.70 -25.26 -16.96
CA ASN A 2 3.55 -26.44 -17.17
C ASN A 2 3.14 -27.59 -16.22
N ALA A 3 3.21 -28.85 -16.67
CA ALA A 3 2.87 -30.02 -15.87
C ALA A 3 3.66 -30.14 -14.55
N GLU A 4 4.90 -29.63 -14.50
CA GLU A 4 5.68 -29.59 -13.26
C GLU A 4 5.10 -28.57 -12.26
N THR A 5 4.73 -27.37 -12.71
CA THR A 5 4.01 -26.39 -11.89
C THR A 5 2.69 -26.95 -11.39
N GLU A 6 1.92 -27.65 -12.25
CA GLU A 6 0.65 -28.28 -11.85
C GLU A 6 0.82 -29.29 -10.72
N LYS A 7 1.88 -30.10 -10.77
CA LYS A 7 2.19 -31.07 -9.70
C LYS A 7 2.56 -30.39 -8.39
N LEU A 8 3.36 -29.32 -8.46
CA LEU A 8 3.73 -28.54 -7.28
C LEU A 8 2.51 -27.83 -6.68
N LEU A 9 1.65 -27.25 -7.52
CA LEU A 9 0.40 -26.63 -7.11
C LEU A 9 -0.55 -27.63 -6.44
N GLY A 10 -0.72 -28.83 -7.01
CA GLY A 10 -1.54 -29.87 -6.39
C GLY A 10 -1.01 -30.33 -5.02
N THR A 11 0.30 -30.28 -4.81
CA THR A 11 0.90 -30.53 -3.47
C THR A 11 0.60 -29.39 -2.50
N LEU A 12 0.73 -28.16 -2.97
CA LEU A 12 0.45 -26.95 -2.20
C LEU A 12 -1.01 -26.88 -1.73
N GLU A 13 -1.96 -27.26 -2.59
CA GLU A 13 -3.40 -27.30 -2.28
C GLU A 13 -3.78 -28.33 -1.21
N ILE A 14 -2.97 -29.39 -1.05
CA ILE A 14 -3.13 -30.35 0.06
C ILE A 14 -2.60 -29.74 1.38
N LEU A 15 -1.59 -28.87 1.30
CA LEU A 15 -0.92 -28.29 2.47
C LEU A 15 -1.60 -27.01 2.97
N ALA A 16 -2.29 -26.28 2.09
CA ALA A 16 -2.93 -25.00 2.39
C ALA A 16 -4.25 -24.83 1.63
N SER A 17 -5.26 -24.25 2.27
CA SER A 17 -6.59 -24.03 1.69
C SER A 17 -6.68 -22.81 0.77
N ASN A 18 -5.69 -21.92 0.79
CA ASN A 18 -5.68 -20.66 0.05
C ASN A 18 -4.46 -20.58 -0.88
N SER A 19 -4.39 -21.50 -1.83
CA SER A 19 -3.34 -21.48 -2.85
C SER A 19 -3.42 -20.24 -3.74
N PHE A 20 -2.27 -19.84 -4.26
CA PHE A 20 -2.08 -18.76 -5.21
C PHE A 20 -1.21 -19.26 -6.35
N VAL A 21 -1.52 -18.82 -7.57
CA VAL A 21 -0.77 -19.13 -8.79
C VAL A 21 -0.66 -17.88 -9.65
N TRP A 22 0.50 -17.71 -10.27
CA TRP A 22 0.80 -16.68 -11.26
C TRP A 22 1.54 -17.33 -12.43
N GLU A 23 0.88 -17.39 -13.58
CA GLU A 23 1.45 -17.96 -14.79
C GLU A 23 2.22 -16.90 -15.56
N THR A 24 3.55 -16.96 -15.53
CA THR A 24 4.43 -15.92 -16.08
C THR A 24 4.20 -15.74 -17.59
N ILE A 25 3.87 -16.81 -18.31
CA ILE A 25 3.57 -16.75 -19.75
C ILE A 25 2.32 -15.92 -20.08
N ASN A 26 1.35 -15.87 -19.17
CA ASN A 26 0.07 -15.18 -19.37
C ASN A 26 0.07 -13.78 -18.74
N GLN A 27 0.80 -13.60 -17.64
CA GLN A 27 0.70 -12.43 -16.78
C GLN A 27 1.99 -11.58 -16.76
N GLY A 28 3.08 -12.05 -17.37
CA GLY A 28 4.39 -11.43 -17.30
C GLY A 28 5.07 -11.64 -15.94
N ASP A 29 6.11 -10.85 -15.66
CA ASP A 29 6.86 -10.96 -14.40
C ASP A 29 6.03 -10.55 -13.18
N LEU A 30 6.13 -11.33 -12.11
CA LEU A 30 5.50 -11.01 -10.83
C LEU A 30 6.32 -9.94 -10.09
N ASN A 31 5.67 -8.84 -9.74
CA ASN A 31 6.13 -7.80 -8.83
C ASN A 31 4.92 -7.26 -8.05
N LEU A 32 5.14 -6.34 -7.10
CA LEU A 32 4.04 -5.80 -6.30
C LEU A 32 2.97 -5.17 -7.20
N TRP A 33 3.38 -4.37 -8.19
CA TRP A 33 2.45 -3.61 -9.01
C TRP A 33 1.61 -4.51 -9.93
N SER A 34 2.23 -5.49 -10.57
CA SER A 34 1.50 -6.47 -11.40
C SER A 34 0.54 -7.31 -10.55
N LEU A 35 0.94 -7.69 -9.33
CA LEU A 35 0.07 -8.33 -8.36
C LEU A 35 -1.14 -7.45 -8.01
N MET A 36 -0.90 -6.18 -7.63
CA MET A 36 -1.98 -5.27 -7.24
C MET A 36 -2.99 -5.03 -8.36
N ILE A 37 -2.53 -4.89 -9.60
CA ILE A 37 -3.42 -4.79 -10.77
C ILE A 37 -4.24 -6.07 -10.96
N ALA A 38 -3.60 -7.24 -10.93
CA ALA A 38 -4.29 -8.52 -11.15
C ALA A 38 -5.34 -8.81 -10.07
N GLN A 39 -5.08 -8.39 -8.82
CA GLN A 39 -6.02 -8.51 -7.70
C GLN A 39 -7.07 -7.39 -7.69
N ARG A 40 -7.07 -6.49 -8.69
CA ARG A 40 -8.01 -5.37 -8.84
C ARG A 40 -7.94 -4.35 -7.71
N PHE A 41 -6.78 -4.21 -7.09
CA PHE A 41 -6.55 -3.17 -6.10
C PHE A 41 -6.33 -1.79 -6.73
N VAL A 42 -6.05 -1.74 -8.03
CA VAL A 42 -5.64 -0.52 -8.74
C VAL A 42 -6.67 -0.13 -9.78
N THR A 43 -7.09 1.13 -9.75
CA THR A 43 -7.87 1.75 -10.82
C THR A 43 -7.26 3.10 -11.21
N LEU A 44 -7.38 3.49 -12.49
CA LEU A 44 -7.00 4.84 -12.91
C LEU A 44 -8.00 5.84 -12.36
N THR A 45 -7.51 7.01 -11.95
CA THR A 45 -8.33 8.14 -11.53
C THR A 45 -7.78 9.44 -12.11
N ASP A 46 -8.52 10.53 -11.93
CA ASP A 46 -8.09 11.85 -12.38
C ASP A 46 -7.07 12.45 -11.40
N ILE A 47 -6.13 13.23 -11.93
CA ILE A 47 -5.06 13.85 -11.11
C ILE A 47 -5.68 14.80 -10.09
N GLU A 48 -6.67 15.58 -10.49
CA GLU A 48 -7.39 16.52 -9.63
C GLU A 48 -8.10 15.78 -8.49
N LEU A 49 -8.70 14.62 -8.78
CA LEU A 49 -9.37 13.80 -7.77
C LEU A 49 -8.37 13.20 -6.78
N ALA A 50 -7.13 12.91 -7.18
CA ALA A 50 -6.11 12.45 -6.24
C ALA A 50 -5.75 13.52 -5.21
N PHE A 51 -5.55 14.78 -5.65
CA PHE A 51 -5.29 15.89 -4.73
C PHE A 51 -6.50 16.21 -3.85
N GLU A 52 -7.72 16.18 -4.41
CA GLU A 52 -8.95 16.34 -3.63
C GLU A 52 -9.08 15.24 -2.56
N HIS A 53 -8.75 14.00 -2.92
CA HIS A 53 -8.80 12.88 -1.99
C HIS A 53 -7.83 13.05 -0.82
N TRP A 54 -6.61 13.53 -1.05
CA TRP A 54 -5.67 13.81 0.04
C TRP A 54 -6.21 14.90 0.98
N GLN A 55 -6.77 15.98 0.42
CA GLN A 55 -7.40 17.04 1.23
C GLN A 55 -8.60 16.51 2.02
N ASN A 56 -9.38 15.60 1.45
CA ASN A 56 -10.52 14.99 2.11
C ASN A 56 -10.09 14.15 3.32
N ILE A 57 -9.04 13.33 3.19
CA ILE A 57 -8.48 12.57 4.33
C ILE A 57 -8.06 13.52 5.45
N GLU A 58 -7.39 14.61 5.08
CA GLU A 58 -6.97 15.63 6.04
C GLU A 58 -8.15 16.35 6.68
N GLU A 59 -9.20 16.70 5.93
CA GLU A 59 -10.40 17.44 6.38
C GLU A 59 -11.33 16.58 7.26
N TRP A 60 -11.56 15.34 6.86
CA TRP A 60 -12.34 14.37 7.65
C TRP A 60 -11.53 13.89 8.85
N GLY A 61 -10.20 13.90 8.73
CA GLY A 61 -9.29 13.33 9.70
C GLY A 61 -9.44 11.80 9.81
N THR A 62 -9.93 11.15 8.76
CA THR A 62 -10.11 9.71 8.60
C THR A 62 -9.96 9.37 7.12
N PRO A 63 -9.56 8.14 6.77
CA PRO A 63 -9.48 7.75 5.35
C PRO A 63 -10.83 7.71 4.64
N THR A 64 -11.95 7.62 5.36
CA THR A 64 -13.31 7.57 4.81
C THR A 64 -14.17 8.73 5.28
N ASN A 65 -15.21 9.04 4.50
CA ASN A 65 -16.17 10.10 4.83
C ASN A 65 -17.06 9.67 6.01
N GLN A 66 -16.91 10.35 7.14
CA GLN A 66 -17.67 10.05 8.36
C GLN A 66 -19.17 10.34 8.25
N LYS A 67 -19.62 11.14 7.27
CA LYS A 67 -21.06 11.35 7.03
C LYS A 67 -21.71 10.09 6.46
N GLU A 68 -20.95 9.30 5.72
CA GLU A 68 -21.40 8.05 5.11
C GLU A 68 -21.13 6.86 6.03
N TYR A 69 -20.02 6.90 6.77
CA TYR A 69 -19.52 5.80 7.60
C TYR A 69 -19.26 6.24 9.05
N GLY A 70 -20.26 6.88 9.67
CA GLY A 70 -20.15 7.53 10.99
C GLY A 70 -19.87 6.61 12.17
N GLU A 71 -19.97 5.29 11.99
CA GLU A 71 -19.69 4.29 13.03
C GLU A 71 -18.18 3.96 13.15
N TYR A 72 -17.36 4.36 12.17
CA TYR A 72 -15.94 4.02 12.10
C TYR A 72 -15.05 4.88 12.99
N ALA A 73 -15.41 6.15 13.22
CA ALA A 73 -14.67 7.07 14.09
C ALA A 73 -15.53 8.27 14.51
N PRO A 74 -15.26 8.90 15.68
CA PRO A 74 -15.98 10.09 16.12
C PRO A 74 -15.81 11.23 15.12
N THR A 75 -16.85 12.04 14.96
CA THR A 75 -16.78 13.23 14.10
C THR A 75 -15.65 14.13 14.56
N ARG A 76 -15.11 14.94 13.66
CA ARG A 76 -13.96 15.79 14.01
C ARG A 76 -14.22 16.74 15.18
N SER A 77 -15.46 17.23 15.33
CA SER A 77 -15.92 18.05 16.46
C SER A 77 -15.90 17.35 17.82
N GLU A 78 -15.95 16.02 17.85
CA GLU A 78 -15.97 15.20 19.06
C GLU A 78 -14.55 14.79 19.51
N ARG A 79 -13.53 15.05 18.69
CA ARG A 79 -12.16 14.61 18.93
C ARG A 79 -11.43 15.55 19.88
N LYS A 80 -10.74 14.97 20.86
CA LYS A 80 -9.92 15.71 21.84
C LYS A 80 -8.64 16.30 21.22
N ASN A 81 -8.07 15.62 20.23
CA ASN A 81 -6.81 16.00 19.58
C ASN A 81 -7.06 16.34 18.10
N ASN A 82 -7.66 17.49 17.84
CA ASN A 82 -7.84 18.00 16.48
C ASN A 82 -6.86 19.15 16.22
N ASN A 83 -5.87 18.92 15.34
CA ASN A 83 -4.96 19.98 14.92
C ASN A 83 -5.38 20.67 13.62
N TRP A 84 -6.53 20.33 13.03
CA TRP A 84 -7.01 20.96 11.80
C TRP A 84 -7.82 22.22 12.03
N ASN A 85 -7.61 23.18 11.14
CA ASN A 85 -8.35 24.43 11.08
C ASN A 85 -8.30 25.00 9.66
N GLN A 86 -9.03 26.09 9.42
CA GLN A 86 -9.13 26.73 8.10
C GLN A 86 -7.80 27.25 7.54
N ASN A 87 -6.85 27.66 8.41
CA ASN A 87 -5.55 28.13 7.95
C ASN A 87 -4.72 26.97 7.40
N ILE A 88 -4.71 25.83 8.10
CA ILE A 88 -4.04 24.61 7.63
C ILE A 88 -4.69 24.11 6.35
N ALA A 89 -6.03 24.14 6.25
CA ALA A 89 -6.72 23.74 5.02
C ALA A 89 -6.31 24.61 3.81
N ALA A 90 -6.17 25.93 4.02
CA ALA A 90 -5.72 26.85 2.98
C ALA A 90 -4.25 26.61 2.61
N GLU A 91 -3.39 26.38 3.61
CA GLU A 91 -1.97 26.06 3.44
C GLU A 91 -1.76 24.76 2.65
N CYS A 92 -2.40 23.65 3.06
CA CYS A 92 -2.35 22.37 2.34
C CYS A 92 -2.81 22.53 0.89
N ARG A 93 -3.89 23.28 0.66
CA ARG A 93 -4.38 23.54 -0.69
C ARG A 93 -3.37 24.28 -1.55
N GLU A 94 -2.71 25.31 -1.01
CA GLU A 94 -1.67 26.05 -1.72
C GLU A 94 -0.49 25.14 -2.10
N TYR A 95 -0.01 24.31 -1.16
CA TYR A 95 1.09 23.39 -1.44
C TYR A 95 0.70 22.28 -2.42
N TYR A 96 -0.52 21.75 -2.36
CA TYR A 96 -0.99 20.77 -3.35
C TYR A 96 -1.07 21.37 -4.75
N GLN A 97 -1.53 22.62 -4.88
CA GLN A 97 -1.51 23.34 -6.15
C GLN A 97 -0.09 23.56 -6.67
N LYS A 98 0.87 23.91 -5.79
CA LYS A 98 2.28 24.03 -6.15
C LYS A 98 2.86 22.70 -6.63
N ILE A 99 2.63 21.61 -5.89
CA ILE A 99 3.07 20.27 -6.27
C ILE A 99 2.48 19.89 -7.63
N GLN A 100 1.17 20.07 -7.82
CA GLN A 100 0.51 19.80 -9.11
C GLN A 100 1.19 20.59 -10.25
N HIS A 101 1.41 21.89 -10.05
CA HIS A 101 2.07 22.74 -11.06
C HIS A 101 3.50 22.29 -11.37
N ILE A 102 4.30 21.96 -10.34
CA ILE A 102 5.67 21.46 -10.49
C ILE A 102 5.67 20.17 -11.32
N LEU A 103 4.80 19.21 -10.98
CA LEU A 103 4.72 17.92 -11.68
C LEU A 103 4.26 18.10 -13.12
N THR A 104 3.20 18.88 -13.38
CA THR A 104 2.69 19.11 -14.74
C THR A 104 3.70 19.77 -15.66
N ASN A 105 4.54 20.68 -15.15
CA ASN A 105 5.51 21.40 -15.98
C ASN A 105 6.82 20.64 -16.19
N ASN A 106 7.22 19.80 -15.23
CA ASN A 106 8.54 19.17 -15.21
C ASN A 106 8.52 17.67 -15.49
N CYS A 107 7.36 17.02 -15.40
CA CYS A 107 7.22 15.58 -15.64
C CYS A 107 6.42 15.29 -16.91
N GLN A 108 6.55 14.06 -17.38
CA GLN A 108 5.76 13.43 -18.44
C GLN A 108 4.99 12.26 -17.84
N ASN A 109 4.02 11.71 -18.59
CA ASN A 109 3.27 10.51 -18.19
C ASN A 109 2.70 10.56 -16.76
N LEU A 110 2.29 11.75 -16.31
CA LEU A 110 1.66 11.96 -15.01
C LEU A 110 0.33 11.19 -14.97
N GLN A 111 0.21 10.29 -14.00
CA GLN A 111 -0.93 9.40 -13.82
C GLN A 111 -1.33 9.36 -12.35
N ALA A 112 -2.64 9.26 -12.12
CA ALA A 112 -3.19 9.03 -10.80
C ALA A 112 -3.83 7.64 -10.73
N TYR A 113 -3.63 6.97 -9.61
CA TYR A 113 -4.22 5.67 -9.32
C TYR A 113 -4.99 5.71 -8.01
N SER A 114 -6.20 5.17 -8.00
CA SER A 114 -6.93 4.87 -6.78
C SER A 114 -6.63 3.43 -6.36
N LEU A 115 -6.11 3.28 -5.15
CA LEU A 115 -5.82 2.01 -4.50
C LEU A 115 -6.97 1.67 -3.56
N SER A 116 -7.68 0.59 -3.80
CA SER A 116 -8.88 0.23 -3.04
C SER A 116 -9.01 -1.27 -2.88
N ILE A 117 -9.76 -1.68 -1.87
CA ILE A 117 -10.18 -3.07 -1.73
C ILE A 117 -11.20 -3.37 -2.83
N PRO A 118 -11.15 -4.52 -3.51
CA PRO A 118 -12.14 -4.87 -4.51
C PRO A 118 -13.48 -5.04 -3.80
N LYS A 119 -14.52 -4.33 -4.25
CA LYS A 119 -15.86 -4.46 -3.68
C LYS A 119 -16.29 -5.92 -3.72
N SER A 120 -16.29 -6.61 -2.58
CA SER A 120 -16.72 -7.99 -2.50
C SER A 120 -18.24 -8.02 -2.62
N ASN A 121 -18.76 -8.84 -3.54
CA ASN A 121 -20.19 -9.16 -3.58
C ASN A 121 -20.54 -9.99 -2.32
N HIS A 122 -20.86 -9.32 -1.22
CA HIS A 122 -21.67 -9.76 -0.06
C HIS A 122 -21.80 -11.26 0.27
N GLN A 123 -20.71 -12.05 0.38
CA GLN A 123 -20.89 -13.45 0.78
C GLN A 123 -20.02 -13.97 1.93
N ASN A 124 -18.90 -13.33 2.30
CA ASN A 124 -17.99 -13.94 3.27
C ASN A 124 -17.57 -13.07 4.46
N PHE A 125 -17.97 -11.80 4.51
CA PHE A 125 -17.67 -10.92 5.66
C PHE A 125 -18.97 -10.43 6.27
N GLU A 126 -19.13 -10.67 7.58
CA GLU A 126 -20.32 -10.33 8.36
C GLU A 126 -20.45 -8.81 8.60
N TRP A 127 -19.44 -8.02 8.24
CA TRP A 127 -19.38 -6.57 8.44
C TRP A 127 -19.23 -5.85 7.10
N GLY A 128 -20.12 -4.90 6.85
CA GLY A 128 -20.03 -4.02 5.67
C GLY A 128 -18.91 -3.02 5.86
N HIS A 129 -17.71 -3.36 5.36
CA HIS A 129 -16.58 -2.44 5.36
C HIS A 129 -16.88 -1.22 4.46
N PRO A 130 -16.46 0.00 4.85
CA PRO A 130 -16.65 1.18 4.06
C PRO A 130 -15.87 1.02 2.77
N ASP A 131 -16.30 1.73 1.73
CA ASP A 131 -15.52 1.82 0.50
C ASP A 131 -14.22 2.59 0.80
N PHE A 132 -13.17 1.87 1.19
CA PHE A 132 -11.84 2.42 1.37
C PHE A 132 -11.17 2.56 0.00
N SER A 133 -10.67 3.75 -0.27
CA SER A 133 -9.71 3.96 -1.33
C SER A 133 -8.67 4.97 -0.88
N VAL A 134 -7.53 5.00 -1.56
CA VAL A 134 -6.50 6.00 -1.37
C VAL A 134 -5.79 6.27 -2.69
N SER A 135 -5.61 7.54 -3.04
CA SER A 135 -5.02 7.90 -4.33
C SER A 135 -3.50 8.05 -4.24
N ILE A 136 -2.78 7.63 -5.28
CA ILE A 136 -1.34 7.89 -5.47
C ILE A 136 -1.12 8.61 -6.80
N LEU A 137 -0.04 9.39 -6.88
CA LEU A 137 0.40 10.02 -8.12
C LEU A 137 1.73 9.42 -8.56
N VAL A 138 1.88 9.20 -9.86
CA VAL A 138 3.09 8.64 -10.46
C VAL A 138 3.44 9.45 -11.70
N ALA A 139 4.68 9.89 -11.82
CA ALA A 139 5.14 10.75 -12.91
C ALA A 139 6.52 10.33 -13.39
N GLU A 140 6.77 10.43 -14.69
CA GLU A 140 8.08 10.22 -15.29
C GLU A 140 8.80 11.56 -15.41
N THR A 141 10.04 11.65 -14.97
CA THR A 141 10.85 12.86 -15.10
C THR A 141 11.45 12.99 -16.50
N ARG A 142 12.05 14.14 -16.81
CA ARG A 142 12.69 14.36 -18.12
C ARG A 142 13.89 13.45 -18.36
N ASP A 143 14.51 12.95 -17.28
CA ASP A 143 15.63 12.03 -17.34
C ASP A 143 15.21 10.55 -17.29
N ASN A 144 13.93 10.26 -17.53
CA ASN A 144 13.33 8.91 -17.54
C ASN A 144 13.43 8.16 -16.19
N ASN A 145 13.52 8.91 -15.08
CA ASN A 145 13.28 8.36 -13.76
C ASN A 145 11.80 8.57 -13.39
N TRP A 146 11.37 8.00 -12.28
CA TRP A 146 9.98 7.98 -11.85
C TRP A 146 9.86 8.51 -10.44
N LEU A 147 8.91 9.42 -10.24
CA LEU A 147 8.49 9.94 -8.93
C LEU A 147 7.11 9.39 -8.61
N CYS A 148 6.94 8.83 -7.42
CA CYS A 148 5.65 8.44 -6.88
C CYS A 148 5.38 9.21 -5.59
N LEU A 149 4.18 9.78 -5.46
CA LEU A 149 3.68 10.41 -4.22
C LEU A 149 2.49 9.59 -3.70
N ALA A 150 2.53 9.28 -2.41
CA ALA A 150 1.50 8.51 -1.74
C ALA A 150 1.17 9.13 -0.37
N PRO A 151 -0.09 9.15 0.05
CA PRO A 151 -0.46 9.50 1.41
C PRO A 151 -0.23 8.32 2.35
N THR A 152 0.10 8.60 3.60
CA THR A 152 0.07 7.60 4.68
C THR A 152 -1.37 7.33 5.11
N VAL A 153 -1.71 6.08 5.37
CA VAL A 153 -2.96 5.66 6.00
C VAL A 153 -2.65 4.82 7.24
N PRO A 154 -3.57 4.74 8.23
CA PRO A 154 -3.32 3.90 9.41
C PRO A 154 -3.17 2.44 9.00
N ASP A 155 -2.13 1.73 9.44
CA ASP A 155 -2.03 0.27 9.25
C ASP A 155 -2.47 -0.43 10.53
N GLN A 156 -3.69 -0.98 10.55
CA GLN A 156 -4.27 -1.60 11.75
C GLN A 156 -4.29 -3.12 11.71
N VAL A 157 -4.05 -3.73 10.56
CA VAL A 157 -4.02 -5.20 10.39
C VAL A 157 -2.68 -5.83 10.70
N SER A 158 -1.62 -5.02 10.79
CA SER A 158 -0.29 -5.49 11.17
C SER A 158 -0.20 -5.77 12.68
N TYR A 159 -0.72 -6.92 13.10
CA TYR A 159 -0.59 -7.41 14.50
C TYR A 159 0.87 -7.64 14.90
N ASN A 160 1.71 -7.93 13.91
CA ASN A 160 3.14 -8.00 14.12
C ASN A 160 3.70 -6.58 14.03
N ARG A 161 3.95 -5.97 15.19
CA ARG A 161 4.79 -4.76 15.35
C ARG A 161 6.23 -5.03 14.88
N ARG A 162 6.41 -5.38 13.60
CA ARG A 162 7.70 -5.35 12.94
C ARG A 162 8.06 -3.88 12.82
N LYS A 163 9.31 -3.56 13.15
CA LYS A 163 9.82 -2.19 13.22
C LYS A 163 9.86 -1.60 11.81
N THR A 164 8.72 -1.17 11.29
CA THR A 164 8.70 -0.21 10.19
C THR A 164 9.21 1.11 10.75
N ASN A 165 10.11 1.75 10.01
CA ASN A 165 10.46 3.12 10.35
C ASN A 165 9.17 3.95 10.20
N PRO A 166 8.89 4.85 11.16
CA PRO A 166 7.72 5.71 11.02
C PRO A 166 7.80 6.48 9.70
N PRO A 167 6.68 6.66 8.98
CA PRO A 167 6.67 7.45 7.75
C PRO A 167 7.27 8.83 7.96
N THR A 168 8.02 9.30 6.96
CA THR A 168 8.65 10.63 6.95
C THR A 168 8.29 11.36 5.68
N THR A 169 8.29 12.69 5.70
CA THR A 169 8.11 13.52 4.49
C THR A 169 9.28 13.42 3.52
N GLN A 170 10.39 12.79 3.91
CA GLN A 170 11.56 12.60 3.07
C GLN A 170 11.25 11.67 1.88
N ILE A 171 11.55 12.15 0.67
CA ILE A 171 11.49 11.36 -0.56
C ILE A 171 12.58 10.30 -0.51
N VAL A 172 12.17 9.04 -0.66
CA VAL A 172 13.09 7.90 -0.69
C VAL A 172 13.70 7.79 -2.09
N CYS A 173 15.02 7.87 -2.20
CA CYS A 173 15.72 7.76 -3.48
C CYS A 173 16.34 6.36 -3.64
N GLU A 174 16.03 5.69 -4.76
CA GLU A 174 16.71 4.47 -5.18
C GLU A 174 18.19 4.78 -5.50
N ALA A 175 19.12 3.97 -4.97
CA ALA A 175 20.56 4.21 -5.14
C ALA A 175 21.02 4.22 -6.61
N SER A 176 20.30 3.53 -7.50
CA SER A 176 20.57 3.49 -8.94
C SER A 176 19.94 4.63 -9.74
N ALA A 177 19.09 5.46 -9.12
CA ALA A 177 18.50 6.60 -9.80
C ALA A 177 19.55 7.70 -10.00
N THR A 178 19.59 8.28 -11.20
CA THR A 178 20.51 9.39 -11.49
C THR A 178 19.96 10.67 -10.85
N LEU A 179 20.75 11.36 -10.05
CA LEU A 179 20.40 12.66 -9.43
C LEU A 179 20.35 13.82 -10.44
N ALA A 180 20.06 13.56 -11.71
CA ALA A 180 19.96 14.60 -12.74
C ALA A 180 18.72 15.50 -12.53
N ASP A 181 17.68 14.98 -11.86
CA ASP A 181 16.47 15.72 -11.49
C ASP A 181 16.52 16.33 -10.07
N ASP A 182 17.71 16.53 -9.49
CA ASP A 182 17.87 16.96 -8.08
C ASP A 182 17.10 18.24 -7.74
N SER A 183 16.97 19.18 -8.70
CA SER A 183 16.19 20.40 -8.50
C SER A 183 14.69 20.15 -8.37
N LEU A 184 14.13 19.25 -9.18
CA LEU A 184 12.71 18.87 -9.13
C LEU A 184 12.40 18.20 -7.80
N ILE A 185 13.23 17.22 -7.43
CA ILE A 185 13.05 16.47 -6.18
C ILE A 185 13.20 17.39 -4.97
N THR A 186 14.16 18.31 -4.98
CA THR A 186 14.32 19.32 -3.93
C THR A 186 13.10 20.25 -3.82
N GLU A 187 12.51 20.67 -4.94
CA GLU A 187 11.34 21.56 -4.94
C GLU A 187 10.09 20.85 -4.39
N VAL A 188 9.87 19.59 -4.80
CA VAL A 188 8.78 18.77 -4.26
C VAL A 188 9.01 18.47 -2.78
N GLN A 189 10.23 18.07 -2.39
CA GLN A 189 10.62 17.83 -1.00
C GLN A 189 10.33 19.05 -0.12
N SER A 190 10.72 20.24 -0.58
CA SER A 190 10.45 21.49 0.12
C SER A 190 8.96 21.69 0.35
N CYS A 191 8.10 21.41 -0.64
CA CYS A 191 6.65 21.47 -0.45
C CYS A 191 6.17 20.46 0.61
N LEU A 192 6.67 19.21 0.55
CA LEU A 192 6.29 18.16 1.51
C LEU A 192 6.71 18.50 2.95
N ASP A 193 7.87 19.11 3.14
CA ASP A 193 8.39 19.49 4.47
C ASP A 193 7.59 20.62 5.12
N HIS A 194 6.91 21.46 4.32
CA HIS A 194 6.04 22.51 4.83
C HIS A 194 4.63 22.02 5.14
N LEU A 195 4.20 20.86 4.61
CA LEU A 195 2.89 20.30 4.93
C LEU A 195 2.84 19.90 6.40
N THR A 196 2.02 20.61 7.17
CA THR A 196 1.79 20.30 8.58
C THR A 196 1.19 18.90 8.74
N PRO A 197 1.81 17.98 9.52
CA PRO A 197 1.26 16.64 9.73
C PRO A 197 -0.11 16.66 10.40
N ILE A 198 -1.10 16.01 9.78
CA ILE A 198 -2.49 15.99 10.27
C ILE A 198 -2.73 14.77 11.15
N THR A 199 -3.40 14.97 12.28
CA THR A 199 -3.79 13.84 13.14
C THR A 199 -5.06 13.21 12.58
N ILE A 200 -4.96 11.95 12.16
CA ILE A 200 -6.07 11.16 11.64
C ILE A 200 -6.39 9.99 12.58
N TYR A 201 -7.64 9.55 12.58
CA TYR A 201 -8.10 8.41 13.37
C TYR A 201 -7.91 7.11 12.60
N GLY A 202 -7.54 6.06 13.33
CA GLY A 202 -7.82 4.69 12.89
C GLY A 202 -9.27 4.31 13.18
N TYR A 203 -9.61 3.07 12.87
CA TYR A 203 -10.85 2.41 13.24
C TYR A 203 -11.08 2.48 14.75
N TYR A 204 -12.25 3.00 15.12
CA TYR A 204 -12.69 3.32 16.48
C TYR A 204 -13.83 2.39 16.93
N HIS A 205 -13.75 1.09 16.64
CA HIS A 205 -14.70 0.15 17.25
C HIS A 205 -14.19 -0.31 18.61
N GLY A 206 -15.08 -0.41 19.61
CA GLY A 206 -14.71 -0.78 20.98
C GLY A 206 -14.05 0.33 21.82
N GLY A 207 -14.03 1.59 21.35
CA GLY A 207 -13.57 2.74 22.13
C GLY A 207 -12.06 3.01 22.11
N TYR A 208 -11.31 2.36 21.22
CA TYR A 208 -9.87 2.60 21.06
C TYR A 208 -9.59 3.94 20.38
N ASN A 209 -8.93 4.86 21.09
CA ASN A 209 -8.61 6.21 20.61
C ASN A 209 -7.25 6.27 19.90
N TYR A 210 -6.99 5.35 18.96
CA TYR A 210 -5.73 5.34 18.21
C TYR A 210 -5.72 6.43 17.14
N THR A 211 -4.67 7.25 17.19
CA THR A 211 -4.46 8.34 16.23
C THR A 211 -3.10 8.22 15.57
N TYR A 212 -3.05 8.59 14.30
CA TYR A 212 -1.88 8.49 13.45
C TYR A 212 -1.54 9.87 12.89
N LYS A 213 -0.26 10.06 12.54
CA LYS A 213 0.17 11.25 11.81
C LYS A 213 0.09 10.95 10.33
N HIS A 214 -0.76 11.71 9.65
CA HIS A 214 -0.91 11.67 8.21
C HIS A 214 0.11 12.60 7.56
N HIS A 215 0.78 12.07 6.53
CA HIS A 215 1.76 12.75 5.70
C HIS A 215 1.55 12.35 4.24
N LEU A 216 2.00 13.20 3.33
CA LEU A 216 2.39 12.75 1.99
C LEU A 216 3.86 12.32 2.04
N VAL A 217 4.13 11.16 1.45
CA VAL A 217 5.47 10.62 1.25
C VAL A 217 5.76 10.53 -0.24
N GLY A 218 7.04 10.46 -0.58
CA GLY A 218 7.46 10.28 -1.96
C GLY A 218 8.56 9.26 -2.12
N ALA A 219 8.70 8.74 -3.34
CA ALA A 219 9.87 7.98 -3.73
C ALA A 219 10.27 8.27 -5.17
N TYR A 220 11.57 8.26 -5.41
CA TYR A 220 12.21 8.52 -6.69
C TYR A 220 13.06 7.33 -7.09
N ALA A 221 12.84 6.78 -8.28
CA ALA A 221 13.52 5.57 -8.74
C ALA A 221 13.68 5.52 -10.25
N LYS A 222 14.51 4.60 -10.74
CA LYS A 222 14.73 4.44 -12.19
C LYS A 222 13.52 3.90 -12.93
N THR A 223 12.70 3.09 -12.27
CA THR A 223 11.52 2.46 -12.89
C THR A 223 10.25 2.87 -12.17
N LYS A 224 9.14 2.90 -12.91
CA LYS A 224 7.81 3.15 -12.38
C LYS A 224 7.48 2.21 -11.22
N ILE A 225 7.79 0.92 -11.37
CA ILE A 225 7.47 -0.11 -10.39
C ILE A 225 8.27 0.13 -9.11
N SER A 226 9.59 0.37 -9.21
CA SER A 226 10.44 0.71 -8.07
C SER A 226 9.92 1.95 -7.31
N ALA A 227 9.51 3.00 -8.03
CA ALA A 227 9.02 4.23 -7.41
C ALA A 227 7.72 3.98 -6.63
N ILE A 228 6.79 3.20 -7.19
CA ILE A 228 5.55 2.83 -6.51
C ILE A 228 5.84 1.96 -5.28
N GLU A 229 6.67 0.92 -5.42
CA GLU A 229 7.03 0.02 -4.31
C GLU A 229 7.65 0.79 -3.14
N LEU A 230 8.62 1.65 -3.41
CA LEU A 230 9.29 2.46 -2.38
C LEU A 230 8.33 3.47 -1.74
N ALA A 231 7.45 4.12 -2.51
CA ALA A 231 6.49 5.07 -1.97
C ALA A 231 5.45 4.40 -1.07
N LEU A 232 4.94 3.22 -1.47
CA LEU A 232 3.98 2.46 -0.65
C LEU A 232 4.64 1.87 0.61
N GLN A 233 5.92 1.49 0.54
CA GLN A 233 6.70 1.12 1.72
C GLN A 233 6.91 2.31 2.66
N ALA A 234 7.26 3.48 2.12
CA ALA A 234 7.40 4.72 2.90
C ALA A 234 6.07 5.16 3.54
N ALA A 235 4.95 4.88 2.87
CA ALA A 235 3.60 5.14 3.38
C ALA A 235 3.13 4.11 4.44
N ALA A 236 3.96 3.09 4.73
CA ALA A 236 3.64 1.94 5.55
C ALA A 236 2.41 1.14 5.08
N MET A 237 2.06 1.24 3.79
CA MET A 237 0.98 0.46 3.17
C MET A 237 1.44 -0.91 2.70
N VAL A 238 2.74 -1.04 2.40
CA VAL A 238 3.30 -2.29 1.86
C VAL A 238 4.57 -2.66 2.60
N MET A 239 4.75 -3.95 2.81
CA MET A 239 6.00 -4.55 3.23
C MET A 239 6.34 -5.71 2.28
N ILE A 240 7.59 -5.75 1.83
CA ILE A 240 8.11 -6.79 0.94
C ILE A 240 9.30 -7.42 1.65
N GLU A 241 9.22 -8.72 1.89
CA GLU A 241 10.26 -9.46 2.59
C GLU A 241 10.74 -10.63 1.73
N LYS A 242 12.01 -10.99 1.88
CA LYS A 242 12.55 -12.28 1.40
C LYS A 242 12.56 -13.23 2.59
N PRO A 243 11.57 -14.13 2.73
CA PRO A 243 11.52 -15.01 3.89
C PRO A 243 12.78 -15.86 3.93
N THR A 244 13.47 -15.85 5.07
CA THR A 244 14.55 -16.80 5.32
C THR A 244 13.94 -18.13 5.75
N VAL A 245 14.77 -19.18 5.84
CA VAL A 245 14.32 -20.51 6.27
C VAL A 245 13.95 -20.45 7.76
N GLU A 246 12.69 -20.12 8.06
CA GLU A 246 12.17 -20.13 9.42
C GLU A 246 11.01 -21.13 9.54
N TYR A 247 11.15 -22.09 10.44
CA TYR A 247 10.09 -23.06 10.76
C TYR A 247 9.19 -22.42 11.81
N ALA A 248 8.29 -21.53 11.36
CA ALA A 248 7.60 -20.57 12.22
C ALA A 248 6.53 -21.16 13.17
N SER A 249 6.25 -22.47 13.16
CA SER A 249 5.28 -23.06 14.10
C SER A 249 5.37 -24.59 14.21
N ASP A 250 5.09 -25.11 15.41
CA ASP A 250 4.97 -26.55 15.71
C ASP A 250 3.67 -27.19 15.19
N ALA A 251 2.74 -26.40 14.62
CA ALA A 251 1.56 -26.96 13.98
C ALA A 251 1.96 -27.77 12.74
N TYR A 252 1.55 -29.04 12.71
CA TYR A 252 2.01 -30.05 11.74
C TYR A 252 1.96 -29.62 10.27
N ASN A 253 0.89 -28.93 9.84
CA ASN A 253 0.76 -28.48 8.45
C ASN A 253 1.60 -27.23 8.14
N SER A 254 1.74 -26.30 9.08
CA SER A 254 2.57 -25.11 8.89
C SER A 254 4.04 -25.47 8.62
N ARG A 255 4.58 -26.45 9.36
CA ARG A 255 5.95 -26.93 9.14
C ARG A 255 6.13 -27.59 7.77
N LYS A 256 5.17 -28.41 7.34
CA LYS A 256 5.20 -29.04 6.01
C LYS A 256 5.10 -28.02 4.89
N LEU A 257 4.24 -27.02 5.03
CA LEU A 257 4.12 -25.92 4.09
C LEU A 257 5.45 -25.15 3.99
N SER A 258 6.03 -24.73 5.13
CA SER A 258 7.33 -24.05 5.12
C SER A 258 8.43 -24.91 4.50
N GLN A 259 8.45 -26.22 4.75
CA GLN A 259 9.40 -27.15 4.12
C GLN A 259 9.21 -27.20 2.60
N PHE A 260 7.98 -27.36 2.13
CA PHE A 260 7.63 -27.35 0.71
C PHE A 260 8.09 -26.04 0.05
N MET A 261 7.68 -24.89 0.59
CA MET A 261 8.03 -23.58 0.03
C MET A 261 9.55 -23.39 -0.06
N ASN A 262 10.31 -23.82 0.97
CA ASN A 262 11.77 -23.68 0.99
C ASN A 262 12.51 -24.65 0.05
N GLN A 263 12.00 -25.87 -0.13
CA GLN A 263 12.70 -26.91 -0.88
C GLN A 263 12.35 -26.91 -2.36
N CYS A 264 11.12 -26.50 -2.71
CA CYS A 264 10.60 -26.61 -4.06
C CYS A 264 10.60 -25.30 -4.82
N LEU A 265 10.71 -24.15 -4.14
CA LEU A 265 10.58 -22.83 -4.77
C LEU A 265 11.82 -21.97 -4.52
N SER A 266 12.21 -21.21 -5.55
CA SER A 266 13.24 -20.17 -5.45
C SER A 266 12.61 -18.79 -5.24
N ASP A 267 13.46 -17.79 -5.00
CA ASP A 267 13.10 -16.36 -4.98
C ASP A 267 11.91 -15.99 -4.11
N ARG A 268 11.72 -16.76 -3.02
CA ARG A 268 10.61 -16.60 -2.08
C ARG A 268 10.44 -15.14 -1.67
N THR A 269 9.22 -14.65 -1.77
CA THR A 269 8.85 -13.27 -1.48
C THR A 269 7.54 -13.25 -0.72
N LEU A 270 7.50 -12.48 0.37
CA LEU A 270 6.29 -12.20 1.11
C LEU A 270 5.88 -10.75 0.84
N TYR A 271 4.73 -10.57 0.21
CA TYR A 271 4.07 -9.28 0.07
C TYR A 271 3.04 -9.14 1.17
N THR A 272 3.11 -8.07 1.97
CA THR A 272 2.06 -7.66 2.90
C THR A 272 1.53 -6.31 2.44
N ILE A 273 0.23 -6.22 2.19
CA ILE A 273 -0.45 -5.04 1.66
C ILE A 273 -1.56 -4.66 2.63
N SER A 274 -1.57 -3.42 3.10
CA SER A 274 -2.52 -2.90 4.07
C SER A 274 -3.41 -1.82 3.43
N PHE A 275 -4.72 -2.02 3.54
CA PHE A 275 -5.78 -1.09 3.18
C PHE A 275 -6.52 -0.71 4.46
N TRP A 276 -5.84 0.06 5.31
CA TRP A 276 -6.35 0.52 6.58
C TRP A 276 -6.60 -0.58 7.62
N ASP A 277 -7.80 -1.14 7.64
CA ASP A 277 -8.31 -2.15 8.57
C ASP A 277 -8.46 -3.54 7.91
N ILE A 278 -8.08 -3.66 6.63
CA ILE A 278 -7.99 -4.94 5.91
C ILE A 278 -6.59 -5.08 5.31
N GLY A 279 -6.03 -6.28 5.43
CA GLY A 279 -4.70 -6.64 4.96
C GLY A 279 -4.72 -7.86 4.07
N TYR A 280 -3.79 -7.93 3.14
CA TYR A 280 -3.55 -9.06 2.27
C TYR A 280 -2.09 -9.47 2.35
N THR A 281 -1.85 -10.77 2.50
CA THR A 281 -0.50 -11.33 2.44
C THR A 281 -0.41 -12.35 1.32
N TYR A 282 0.68 -12.30 0.57
CA TYR A 282 1.01 -13.27 -0.48
C TYR A 282 2.43 -13.77 -0.23
N GLU A 283 2.57 -15.02 0.21
CA GLU A 283 3.86 -15.69 0.33
C GLU A 283 4.04 -16.60 -0.88
N VAL A 284 4.90 -16.20 -1.81
CA VAL A 284 5.07 -16.83 -3.11
C VAL A 284 6.53 -17.22 -3.35
N GLY A 285 6.76 -18.20 -4.20
CA GLY A 285 8.07 -18.54 -4.71
C GLY A 285 8.00 -19.02 -6.16
N GLN A 286 9.10 -18.88 -6.88
CA GLN A 286 9.20 -19.25 -8.28
C GLN A 286 9.43 -20.76 -8.42
N THR A 287 8.68 -21.40 -9.33
CA THR A 287 8.86 -22.80 -9.69
C THR A 287 10.06 -22.96 -10.63
N PRO A 288 10.60 -24.19 -10.81
CA PRO A 288 11.67 -24.45 -11.78
C PRO A 288 11.33 -24.05 -13.23
N THR A 289 10.04 -23.96 -13.55
CA THR A 289 9.56 -23.58 -14.89
C THR A 289 9.31 -22.07 -15.03
N GLY A 290 9.55 -21.29 -13.98
CA GLY A 290 9.46 -19.82 -13.99
C GLY A 290 8.11 -19.22 -13.57
N ASP A 291 7.09 -20.04 -13.32
CA ASP A 291 5.80 -19.60 -12.76
C ASP A 291 5.93 -19.31 -11.26
N TRP A 292 4.97 -18.62 -10.65
CA TRP A 292 4.96 -18.43 -9.19
C TRP A 292 3.78 -19.13 -8.56
N ILE A 293 4.04 -19.83 -7.45
CA ILE A 293 2.99 -20.43 -6.62
C ILE A 293 3.20 -20.04 -5.16
N GLY A 294 2.13 -20.09 -4.37
CA GLY A 294 2.24 -19.75 -2.96
C GLY A 294 0.92 -19.75 -2.21
N VAL A 295 0.91 -19.11 -1.06
CA VAL A 295 -0.29 -18.95 -0.23
C VAL A 295 -0.69 -17.50 -0.15
N ARG A 296 -2.00 -17.28 -0.08
CA ARG A 296 -2.57 -15.97 0.22
C ARG A 296 -3.40 -16.02 1.49
N SER A 297 -3.43 -14.92 2.22
CA SER A 297 -4.38 -14.71 3.31
C SER A 297 -4.87 -13.28 3.32
N THR A 298 -6.08 -13.13 3.83
CA THR A 298 -6.67 -11.84 4.15
C THR A 298 -6.79 -11.78 5.67
N SER A 299 -6.45 -10.62 6.23
CA SER A 299 -6.57 -10.33 7.66
C SER A 299 -7.42 -9.10 7.82
N GLU A 300 -8.33 -9.11 8.78
CA GLU A 300 -9.06 -7.93 9.19
C GLU A 300 -8.58 -7.49 10.57
N PHE A 301 -8.79 -6.22 10.89
CA PHE A 301 -8.65 -5.75 12.25
C PHE A 301 -9.81 -6.32 13.09
N GLU A 302 -9.59 -7.50 13.67
CA GLU A 302 -10.48 -8.17 14.60
C GLU A 302 -10.35 -7.50 15.98
N TYR A 303 -11.43 -6.86 16.40
CA TYR A 303 -11.67 -6.49 17.78
C TYR A 303 -11.64 -7.74 18.67
N ASN A 304 -10.73 -7.79 19.64
CA ASN A 304 -10.81 -8.75 20.73
C ASN A 304 -11.32 -8.03 22.01
N PRO A 305 -12.61 -8.16 22.37
CA PRO A 305 -13.19 -7.60 23.59
C PRO A 305 -12.51 -8.10 24.87
#